data_AF-A0A1G6ABR7-F1
#
_entry.id   AF-A0A1G6ABR7-F1
#
_cell.length_a   1.000
_cell.length_b   1.000
_cell.length_c   1.000
_cell.angle_alpha   90.00
_cell.angle_beta   90.00
_cell.angle_gamma   90.00
#
_symmetry.space_group_name_H-M   'P 1'
#
loop_
_entity.id
_entity.type
_entity.pdbx_description
1 polymer ?
#
loop_
_entity_poly.entity_id
_entity_poly.type
_entity_poly.pdbx_seq_one_letter_code
_entity_poly.pdbx_strand_id
1 'polypeptide(L)'
;MTIKPARPRLALSIGVIGHRPNRLPEAARAGVEARIDALLATLRQAMDAAHARYAGVLSEAPSSLTMISALAEGADRMAARSALRNGLSLDVPLPFAVDDYEKDFADAASRAEYRSLLDQAARCLVLPGNYDAARRDYEPVGHVILDHADIILAVWDGGASGGRGGTTELLERAAAMDLPILHVDAADAEPPCLLWAGLADHPVSGAKLDDIPGAPPAEVLGTLVDNIVRPPIERAEQDKLVRFLDDRWKRLNWRIEMPLTLAMFGLRRFRRTDILAPAPAVVRREVDAVVPPSPVGGVDSNARHFDTVADAYGAADALAMRYAQKFRGASVTTFFLSALAVVVAAVALVGQQLFDWEDWPLATLQIALVALVLVNTAIVRRHDWHGRWRESREVAERLRVAIPLWLLGETAEDATGAEPNWPAWYARAHLRALGLWSGSLDRPRLEAVRQALIALVEGQCAYHTGTAALMVRIEHRLLTIGNVLFALTLLLGAVALVIALLGIDLPFSWNYVLVGITAALPALGSATFGIRLIGDFEGAAERSSRTAAHLGAIGQALRGDRPDLAVLRSRANALADAMLGDVSHWRMATETRKLVAPV
;
A
#
# COMPACT_ATOMS: atom_id res chain seq x y z
N MET A 1 15.08 20.40 -5.09
CA MET A 1 13.64 20.13 -4.87
C MET A 1 13.49 19.22 -3.66
N THR A 2 12.81 19.69 -2.61
CA THR A 2 12.36 18.83 -1.50
C THR A 2 11.03 18.21 -1.90
N ILE A 3 11.01 16.89 -2.07
CA ILE A 3 9.79 16.14 -2.39
C ILE A 3 9.15 15.74 -1.06
N LYS A 4 7.87 16.09 -0.90
CA LYS A 4 7.00 15.68 0.20
C LYS A 4 5.99 14.66 -0.31
N PRO A 5 5.50 13.73 0.53
CA PRO A 5 4.34 12.92 0.16
C PRO A 5 3.15 13.81 -0.23
N ALA A 6 2.48 13.46 -1.32
CA ALA A 6 1.31 14.21 -1.80
C ALA A 6 0.14 14.03 -0.83
N ARG A 7 -0.57 15.10 -0.49
CA ARG A 7 -1.84 14.98 0.24
C ARG A 7 -2.91 14.45 -0.72
N PRO A 8 -3.70 13.44 -0.33
CA PRO A 8 -4.74 12.90 -1.20
C PRO A 8 -5.86 13.92 -1.40
N ARG A 9 -6.48 13.89 -2.57
CA ARG A 9 -7.72 14.63 -2.84
C ARG A 9 -8.88 13.89 -2.16
N LEU A 10 -9.81 14.62 -1.56
CA LEU A 10 -11.03 14.00 -1.04
C LEU A 10 -11.89 13.54 -2.21
N ALA A 11 -12.19 12.25 -2.28
CA ALA A 11 -12.94 11.65 -3.37
C ALA A 11 -13.95 10.61 -2.85
N LEU A 12 -15.11 10.55 -3.48
CA LEU A 12 -16.17 9.58 -3.22
C LEU A 12 -16.85 9.22 -4.55
N SER A 13 -17.09 7.93 -4.76
CA SER A 13 -17.70 7.40 -5.99
C SER A 13 -19.09 6.83 -5.72
N ILE A 14 -20.03 7.09 -6.64
CA ILE A 14 -21.42 6.67 -6.56
C ILE A 14 -21.71 5.77 -7.77
N GLY A 15 -22.01 4.50 -7.53
CA GLY A 15 -22.39 3.55 -8.58
C GLY A 15 -23.91 3.56 -8.82
N VAL A 16 -24.36 3.53 -10.07
CA VAL A 16 -25.80 3.47 -10.39
C VAL A 16 -26.21 2.05 -10.74
N ILE A 17 -27.30 1.60 -10.11
CA ILE A 17 -28.00 0.37 -10.46
C ILE A 17 -29.49 0.70 -10.54
N GLY A 18 -30.15 0.45 -11.66
CA GLY A 18 -31.57 0.76 -11.73
C GLY A 18 -32.34 0.12 -12.86
N HIS A 19 -33.62 0.46 -12.91
CA HIS A 19 -34.57 -0.09 -13.89
C HIS A 19 -34.47 0.60 -15.26
N ARG A 20 -34.74 -0.21 -16.29
CA ARG A 20 -34.96 0.24 -17.67
C ARG A 20 -36.35 0.88 -17.83
N PRO A 21 -36.63 1.60 -18.94
CA PRO A 21 -37.86 2.39 -19.09
C PRO A 21 -39.16 1.58 -18.96
N ASN A 22 -39.12 0.27 -19.18
CA ASN A 22 -40.27 -0.64 -19.05
C ASN A 22 -40.74 -0.84 -17.60
N ARG A 23 -39.87 -0.62 -16.61
CA ARG A 23 -40.20 -0.67 -15.17
C ARG A 23 -40.11 0.71 -14.50
N LEU A 24 -40.10 1.77 -15.31
CA LEU A 24 -39.99 3.15 -14.84
C LEU A 24 -41.13 4.00 -15.44
N PRO A 25 -42.23 4.20 -14.69
CA PRO A 25 -43.41 4.93 -15.15
C PRO A 25 -43.03 6.34 -15.64
N GLU A 26 -43.54 6.73 -16.82
CA GLU A 26 -43.20 8.03 -17.42
C GLU A 26 -43.57 9.22 -16.51
N ALA A 27 -44.72 9.13 -15.84
CA ALA A 27 -45.18 10.14 -14.88
C ALA A 27 -44.26 10.30 -13.66
N ALA A 28 -43.54 9.24 -13.26
CA ALA A 28 -42.64 9.24 -12.10
C ALA A 28 -41.24 9.79 -12.43
N ARG A 29 -40.84 9.83 -13.71
CA ARG A 29 -39.45 10.13 -14.12
C ARG A 29 -38.96 11.49 -13.61
N ALA A 30 -39.79 12.53 -13.70
CA ALA A 30 -39.42 13.87 -13.24
C ALA A 30 -39.21 13.91 -11.71
N GLY A 31 -40.05 13.20 -10.94
CA GLY A 31 -39.92 13.11 -9.49
C GLY A 31 -38.70 12.30 -9.06
N VAL A 32 -38.44 11.17 -9.72
CA VAL A 32 -37.21 10.38 -9.51
C VAL A 32 -35.95 11.22 -9.78
N GLU A 33 -35.89 11.96 -10.91
CA GLU A 33 -34.76 12.86 -11.18
C GLU A 33 -34.60 13.94 -10.10
N ALA A 34 -35.70 14.57 -9.67
CA ALA A 34 -35.66 15.58 -8.62
C ALA A 34 -35.14 15.02 -7.28
N ARG A 35 -35.51 13.77 -6.93
CA ARG A 35 -34.99 13.08 -5.74
C ARG A 35 -33.51 12.76 -5.87
N ILE A 36 -33.07 12.30 -7.04
CA ILE A 36 -31.64 12.07 -7.30
C ILE A 36 -30.87 13.39 -7.12
N ASP A 37 -31.35 14.48 -7.74
CA ASP A 37 -30.71 15.79 -7.62
C ASP A 37 -30.60 16.26 -6.15
N ALA A 38 -31.66 16.07 -5.35
CA ALA A 38 -31.65 16.41 -3.93
C ALA A 38 -30.64 15.56 -3.11
N LEU A 39 -30.53 14.26 -3.40
CA LEU A 39 -29.55 13.37 -2.76
C LEU A 39 -28.12 13.77 -3.12
N LEU A 40 -27.85 14.07 -4.39
CA LEU A 40 -26.53 14.51 -4.86
C LEU A 40 -26.13 15.86 -4.23
N ALA A 41 -27.07 16.79 -4.07
CA ALA A 41 -26.83 18.04 -3.37
C ALA A 41 -26.46 17.81 -1.90
N THR A 42 -27.14 16.88 -1.22
CA THR A 42 -26.85 16.52 0.18
C THR A 42 -25.46 15.87 0.30
N LEU A 43 -25.11 14.98 -0.62
CA LEU A 43 -23.77 14.36 -0.69
C LEU A 43 -22.67 15.40 -0.90
N ARG A 44 -22.90 16.40 -1.76
CA ARG A 44 -21.94 17.50 -1.96
C ARG A 44 -21.70 18.28 -0.67
N GLN A 45 -22.77 18.66 0.03
CA GLN A 45 -22.66 19.36 1.30
C GLN A 45 -21.90 18.55 2.35
N ALA A 46 -22.16 17.25 2.44
CA ALA A 46 -21.44 16.35 3.34
C ALA A 46 -19.94 16.25 2.99
N MET A 47 -19.61 16.15 1.70
CA MET A 47 -18.21 16.12 1.23
C MET A 47 -17.48 17.43 1.51
N ASP A 48 -18.13 18.57 1.32
CA ASP A 48 -17.52 19.88 1.58
C ASP A 48 -17.30 20.10 3.09
N ALA A 49 -18.24 19.64 3.93
CA ALA A 49 -18.07 19.63 5.38
C ALA A 49 -16.90 18.73 5.81
N ALA A 50 -16.78 17.53 5.24
CA ALA A 50 -15.66 16.63 5.50
C ALA A 50 -14.32 17.22 5.02
N HIS A 51 -14.28 17.86 3.85
CA HIS A 51 -13.08 18.52 3.33
C HIS A 51 -12.61 19.63 4.26
N ALA A 52 -13.53 20.49 4.72
CA ALA A 52 -13.23 21.54 5.67
C ALA A 52 -12.73 20.98 7.02
N ARG A 53 -13.36 19.91 7.53
CA ARG A 53 -12.99 19.25 8.77
C ARG A 53 -11.58 18.65 8.74
N TYR A 54 -11.16 18.12 7.60
CA TYR A 54 -9.90 17.37 7.45
C TYR A 54 -8.86 18.08 6.56
N ALA A 55 -8.98 19.40 6.35
CA ALA A 55 -8.11 20.19 5.47
C ALA A 55 -6.60 20.08 5.78
N GLY A 56 -6.21 19.76 7.02
CA GLY A 56 -4.80 19.62 7.40
C GLY A 56 -4.08 18.41 6.78
N VAL A 57 -4.83 17.37 6.39
CA VAL A 57 -4.27 16.13 5.82
C VAL A 57 -4.69 15.88 4.37
N LEU A 58 -5.69 16.61 3.89
CA LEU A 58 -6.19 16.55 2.51
C LEU A 58 -5.51 17.59 1.61
N SER A 59 -5.60 17.38 0.30
CA SER A 59 -5.22 18.38 -0.70
C SER A 59 -6.16 19.60 -0.63
N GLU A 60 -5.66 20.77 -1.05
CA GLU A 60 -6.46 21.99 -1.21
C GLU A 60 -7.38 21.91 -2.44
N ALA A 61 -7.20 20.92 -3.31
CA ALA A 61 -8.07 20.70 -4.46
C ALA A 61 -9.52 20.40 -4.01
N PRO A 62 -10.56 20.92 -4.70
CA PRO A 62 -11.95 20.68 -4.34
C PRO A 62 -12.31 19.19 -4.24
N SER A 63 -13.28 18.87 -3.38
CA SER A 63 -13.83 17.51 -3.24
C SER A 63 -14.25 16.95 -4.61
N SER A 64 -13.97 15.66 -4.84
CA SER A 64 -14.34 14.95 -6.07
C SER A 64 -15.53 14.04 -5.79
N LEU A 65 -16.60 14.22 -6.55
CA LEU A 65 -17.73 13.30 -6.60
C LEU A 65 -17.83 12.74 -8.02
N THR A 66 -17.85 11.41 -8.12
CA THR A 66 -17.87 10.70 -9.40
C THR A 66 -19.11 9.81 -9.46
N MET A 67 -19.88 9.92 -10.53
CA MET A 67 -20.97 8.99 -10.84
C MET A 67 -20.46 7.91 -11.79
N ILE A 68 -20.71 6.64 -11.47
CA ILE A 68 -20.35 5.49 -12.30
C ILE A 68 -21.63 4.89 -12.88
N SER A 69 -21.78 4.94 -14.20
CA SER A 69 -23.03 4.54 -14.88
C SER A 69 -22.75 3.84 -16.21
N ALA A 70 -23.46 2.75 -16.48
CA ALA A 70 -23.38 2.02 -17.75
C ALA A 70 -24.16 2.70 -18.89
N LEU A 71 -24.80 3.85 -18.63
CA LEU A 71 -25.58 4.65 -19.56
C LEU A 71 -26.73 3.87 -20.26
N ALA A 72 -27.22 2.81 -19.63
CA ALA A 72 -28.42 2.12 -20.10
C ALA A 72 -29.64 3.07 -20.12
N GLU A 73 -30.62 2.82 -20.99
CA GLU A 73 -31.86 3.61 -20.94
C GLU A 73 -32.55 3.49 -19.58
N GLY A 74 -33.16 4.58 -19.11
CA GLY A 74 -33.85 4.64 -17.81
C GLY A 74 -32.98 5.26 -16.72
N ALA A 75 -32.89 4.58 -15.59
CA ALA A 75 -32.26 5.09 -14.37
C ALA A 75 -30.80 5.56 -14.57
N ASP A 76 -29.99 4.77 -15.28
CA ASP A 76 -28.57 5.06 -15.54
C ASP A 76 -28.36 6.42 -16.21
N ARG A 77 -29.16 6.76 -17.22
CA ARG A 77 -29.08 8.06 -17.90
C ARG A 77 -29.68 9.20 -17.09
N MET A 78 -30.74 8.94 -16.31
CA MET A 78 -31.29 9.93 -15.37
C MET A 78 -30.24 10.33 -14.34
N ALA A 79 -29.60 9.34 -13.71
CA ALA A 79 -28.52 9.56 -12.75
C ALA A 79 -27.30 10.25 -13.40
N ALA A 80 -26.93 9.87 -14.63
CA ALA A 80 -25.84 10.53 -15.36
C ALA A 80 -26.15 12.01 -15.66
N ARG A 81 -27.37 12.34 -16.11
CA ARG A 81 -27.81 13.73 -16.32
C ARG A 81 -27.79 14.51 -15.00
N SER A 82 -28.37 13.96 -13.95
CA SER A 82 -28.36 14.55 -12.60
C SER A 82 -26.94 14.79 -12.09
N ALA A 83 -26.03 13.83 -12.29
CA ALA A 83 -24.62 13.96 -11.92
C ALA A 83 -23.96 15.15 -12.62
N LEU A 84 -24.07 15.24 -13.95
CA LEU A 84 -23.49 16.32 -14.75
C LEU A 84 -24.09 17.69 -14.37
N ARG A 85 -25.42 17.78 -14.16
CA ARG A 85 -26.09 19.01 -13.71
C ARG A 85 -25.59 19.49 -12.33
N ASN A 86 -25.24 18.56 -11.45
CA ASN A 86 -24.71 18.84 -10.11
C ASN A 86 -23.16 18.93 -10.07
N GLY A 87 -22.49 18.97 -11.23
CA GLY A 87 -21.05 19.13 -11.35
C GLY A 87 -20.24 17.93 -10.86
N LEU A 88 -20.82 16.72 -10.91
CA LEU A 88 -20.07 15.48 -10.68
C LEU A 88 -19.32 15.09 -11.96
N SER A 89 -18.22 14.36 -11.78
CA SER A 89 -17.57 13.66 -12.90
C SER A 89 -18.37 12.41 -13.26
N LEU A 90 -18.34 12.01 -14.53
CA LEU A 90 -19.02 10.82 -15.01
C LEU A 90 -18.00 9.80 -15.51
N ASP A 91 -17.99 8.61 -14.91
CA ASP A 91 -17.15 7.47 -15.28
C ASP A 91 -18.06 6.38 -15.88
N VAL A 92 -17.74 5.90 -17.09
CA VAL A 92 -18.64 5.05 -17.88
C VAL A 92 -18.01 3.70 -18.19
N PRO A 93 -18.35 2.63 -17.44
CA PRO A 93 -18.03 1.27 -17.83
C PRO A 93 -19.01 0.76 -18.89
N LEU A 94 -18.50 0.28 -20.02
CA LEU A 94 -19.28 -0.29 -21.11
C LEU A 94 -18.99 -1.79 -21.25
N PRO A 95 -20.02 -2.61 -21.52
CA PRO A 95 -19.86 -4.06 -21.69
C PRO A 95 -19.21 -4.43 -23.02
N PHE A 96 -19.41 -3.58 -24.03
CA PHE A 96 -19.00 -3.78 -25.42
C PHE A 96 -18.43 -2.49 -26.00
N ALA A 97 -17.85 -2.58 -27.20
CA ALA A 97 -17.46 -1.41 -27.97
C ALA A 97 -18.64 -0.43 -28.11
N VAL A 98 -18.32 0.87 -28.16
CA VAL A 98 -19.32 1.96 -28.19
C VAL A 98 -20.34 1.74 -29.31
N ASP A 99 -19.87 1.41 -30.51
CA ASP A 99 -20.71 1.19 -31.69
C ASP A 99 -21.58 -0.07 -31.57
N ASP A 100 -21.15 -1.07 -30.80
CA ASP A 100 -21.94 -2.29 -30.56
C ASP A 100 -23.01 -2.04 -29.50
N TYR A 101 -22.66 -1.40 -28.39
CA TYR A 101 -23.62 -1.07 -27.34
C TYR A 101 -24.69 -0.09 -27.82
N GLU A 102 -24.34 0.83 -28.73
CA GLU A 102 -25.31 1.75 -29.35
C GLU A 102 -26.44 1.03 -30.09
N LYS A 103 -26.20 -0.18 -30.61
CA LYS A 103 -27.22 -0.98 -31.31
C LYS A 103 -28.33 -1.47 -30.37
N ASP A 104 -28.15 -1.38 -29.06
CA ASP A 104 -29.21 -1.68 -28.07
C ASP A 104 -30.30 -0.60 -28.04
N PHE A 105 -30.05 0.57 -28.61
CA PHE A 105 -30.95 1.71 -28.58
C PHE A 105 -31.63 1.90 -29.94
N ALA A 106 -32.92 1.51 -30.01
CA ALA A 106 -33.68 1.54 -31.26
C ALA A 106 -33.95 2.97 -31.78
N ASP A 107 -34.19 3.91 -30.87
CA ASP A 107 -34.57 5.28 -31.20
C ASP A 107 -33.34 6.17 -31.52
N ALA A 108 -33.48 7.07 -32.50
CA ALA A 108 -32.41 7.97 -32.90
C ALA A 108 -32.10 9.03 -31.84
N ALA A 109 -33.11 9.53 -31.11
CA ALA A 109 -32.89 10.48 -30.02
C ALA A 109 -32.22 9.80 -28.82
N SER A 110 -32.57 8.54 -28.52
CA SER A 110 -31.90 7.73 -27.51
C SER A 110 -30.41 7.51 -27.82
N ARG A 111 -30.06 7.23 -29.08
CA ARG A 111 -28.66 7.12 -29.52
C ARG A 111 -27.90 8.45 -29.41
N ALA A 112 -28.53 9.55 -29.81
CA ALA A 112 -27.94 10.89 -29.70
C ALA A 112 -27.70 11.28 -28.23
N GLU A 113 -28.62 10.95 -27.33
CA GLU A 113 -28.46 11.15 -25.89
C GLU A 113 -27.29 10.33 -25.33
N TYR A 114 -27.23 9.04 -25.66
CA TYR A 114 -26.13 8.17 -25.23
C TYR A 114 -24.76 8.74 -25.64
N ARG A 115 -24.61 9.14 -26.91
CA ARG A 115 -23.38 9.77 -27.42
C ARG A 115 -23.07 11.08 -26.69
N SER A 116 -24.06 11.94 -26.50
CA SER A 116 -23.90 13.21 -25.77
C SER A 116 -23.43 13.02 -24.32
N LEU A 117 -23.96 12.02 -23.61
CA LEU A 117 -23.53 11.68 -22.25
C LEU A 117 -22.12 11.07 -22.24
N LEU A 118 -21.83 10.19 -23.19
CA LEU A 118 -20.51 9.57 -23.34
C LEU A 118 -19.42 10.59 -23.65
N ASP A 119 -19.71 11.58 -24.50
CA ASP A 119 -18.77 12.67 -24.85
C ASP A 119 -18.46 13.57 -23.65
N GLN A 120 -19.35 13.62 -22.66
CA GLN A 120 -19.16 14.35 -21.40
C GLN A 120 -18.51 13.50 -20.29
N ALA A 121 -18.32 12.20 -20.53
CA ALA A 121 -17.69 11.32 -19.56
C ALA A 121 -16.22 11.72 -19.34
N ALA A 122 -15.82 11.81 -18.07
CA ALA A 122 -14.42 12.02 -17.71
C ALA A 122 -13.58 10.80 -18.10
N ARG A 123 -14.16 9.59 -17.99
CA ARG A 123 -13.49 8.32 -18.25
C ARG A 123 -14.47 7.31 -18.84
N CYS A 124 -13.99 6.46 -19.73
CA CYS A 124 -14.77 5.37 -20.29
C CYS A 124 -13.96 4.06 -20.31
N LEU A 125 -14.41 3.05 -19.57
CA LEU A 125 -13.81 1.73 -19.54
C LEU A 125 -14.63 0.78 -20.43
N VAL A 126 -14.05 0.31 -21.53
CA VAL A 126 -14.73 -0.65 -22.41
C VAL A 126 -14.22 -2.06 -22.12
N LEU A 127 -15.11 -2.94 -21.69
CA LEU A 127 -14.82 -4.36 -21.43
C LEU A 127 -14.88 -5.20 -22.72
N PRO A 128 -14.20 -6.36 -22.78
CA PRO A 128 -14.20 -7.25 -23.95
C PRO A 128 -15.42 -8.20 -23.94
N GLY A 129 -16.63 -7.69 -23.66
CA GLY A 129 -17.84 -8.49 -23.72
C GLY A 129 -18.17 -8.94 -25.15
N ASN A 130 -18.83 -10.09 -25.29
CA ASN A 130 -19.25 -10.59 -26.59
C ASN A 130 -20.66 -10.10 -26.93
N TYR A 131 -20.77 -9.24 -27.96
CA TYR A 131 -22.06 -8.74 -28.45
C TYR A 131 -22.86 -9.79 -29.26
N ASP A 132 -22.17 -10.73 -29.92
CA ASP A 132 -22.74 -11.70 -30.86
C ASP A 132 -23.16 -13.04 -30.21
N ALA A 133 -22.93 -13.20 -28.91
CA ALA A 133 -23.33 -14.40 -28.19
C ALA A 133 -24.87 -14.49 -28.06
N ALA A 134 -25.41 -15.72 -28.05
CA ALA A 134 -26.83 -15.98 -27.77
C ALA A 134 -27.30 -15.41 -26.41
N ARG A 135 -26.34 -15.05 -25.54
CA ARG A 135 -26.53 -14.31 -24.30
C ARG A 135 -25.46 -13.21 -24.24
N ARG A 136 -25.89 -11.94 -24.23
CA ARG A 136 -25.01 -10.78 -24.10
C ARG A 136 -24.49 -10.64 -22.67
N ASP A 137 -23.21 -10.34 -22.51
CA ASP A 137 -22.52 -10.29 -21.22
C ASP A 137 -22.55 -8.87 -20.60
N TYR A 138 -23.65 -8.53 -19.92
CA TYR A 138 -23.76 -7.25 -19.19
C TYR A 138 -23.22 -7.34 -17.74
N GLU A 139 -23.15 -8.55 -17.19
CA GLU A 139 -22.77 -8.81 -15.80
C GLU A 139 -21.40 -8.21 -15.40
N PRO A 140 -20.33 -8.29 -16.22
CA PRO A 140 -19.02 -7.75 -15.84
C PRO A 140 -19.03 -6.24 -15.56
N VAL A 141 -19.93 -5.48 -16.18
CA VAL A 141 -20.09 -4.04 -15.92
C VAL A 141 -20.67 -3.79 -14.55
N GLY A 142 -21.65 -4.59 -14.14
CA GLY A 142 -22.21 -4.53 -12.79
C GLY A 142 -21.13 -4.72 -11.72
N HIS A 143 -20.25 -5.71 -11.89
CA HIS A 143 -19.11 -5.92 -10.98
C HIS A 143 -18.18 -4.71 -10.94
N VAL A 144 -17.82 -4.14 -12.09
CA VAL A 144 -17.01 -2.90 -12.13
C VAL A 144 -17.70 -1.74 -11.40
N ILE A 145 -19.02 -1.59 -11.51
CA ILE A 145 -19.73 -0.54 -10.78
C ILE A 145 -19.62 -0.78 -9.26
N LEU A 146 -19.83 -2.01 -8.80
CA LEU A 146 -19.74 -2.36 -7.38
C LEU A 146 -18.31 -2.18 -6.82
N ASP A 147 -17.29 -2.62 -7.55
CA ASP A 147 -15.88 -2.60 -7.10
C ASP A 147 -15.30 -1.17 -7.00
N HIS A 148 -15.92 -0.20 -7.66
CA HIS A 148 -15.48 1.20 -7.69
C HIS A 148 -16.43 2.17 -6.97
N ALA A 149 -17.56 1.68 -6.45
CA ALA A 149 -18.53 2.51 -5.72
C ALA A 149 -18.25 2.52 -4.22
N ASP A 150 -18.29 3.70 -3.61
CA ASP A 150 -18.38 3.85 -2.15
C ASP A 150 -19.85 3.84 -1.68
N ILE A 151 -20.79 4.23 -2.56
CA ILE A 151 -22.23 4.26 -2.33
C ILE A 151 -22.94 3.81 -3.62
N ILE A 152 -23.98 3.00 -3.50
CA ILE A 152 -24.86 2.63 -4.62
C ILE A 152 -26.09 3.51 -4.64
N LEU A 153 -26.38 4.15 -5.77
CA LEU A 153 -27.67 4.78 -6.06
C LEU A 153 -28.56 3.78 -6.78
N ALA A 154 -29.61 3.32 -6.10
CA ALA A 154 -30.54 2.32 -6.58
C ALA A 154 -31.88 2.95 -6.99
N VAL A 155 -32.21 2.94 -8.29
CA VAL A 155 -33.56 3.31 -8.75
C VAL A 155 -34.35 2.02 -9.00
N TRP A 156 -35.13 1.61 -8.01
CA TRP A 156 -35.68 0.26 -7.92
C TRP A 156 -37.10 0.26 -7.34
N ASP A 157 -37.94 -0.65 -7.82
CA ASP A 157 -39.37 -0.76 -7.49
C ASP A 157 -39.68 -1.80 -6.39
N GLY A 158 -38.67 -2.35 -5.73
CA GLY A 158 -38.85 -3.42 -4.73
C GLY A 158 -39.07 -4.83 -5.31
N GLY A 159 -39.17 -4.98 -6.64
CA GLY A 159 -39.53 -6.26 -7.25
C GLY A 159 -38.36 -7.23 -7.50
N ALA A 160 -38.70 -8.51 -7.71
CA ALA A 160 -37.75 -9.59 -7.98
C ALA A 160 -36.93 -9.41 -9.28
N SER A 161 -35.77 -10.08 -9.35
CA SER A 161 -34.86 -10.02 -10.51
C SER A 161 -35.49 -10.62 -11.77
N GLY A 162 -35.30 -9.94 -12.90
CA GLY A 162 -35.75 -10.41 -14.22
C GLY A 162 -34.78 -11.36 -14.95
N GLY A 163 -33.64 -11.72 -14.34
CA GLY A 163 -32.61 -12.59 -14.94
C GLY A 163 -31.25 -12.47 -14.25
N ARG A 164 -30.22 -13.17 -14.75
CA ARG A 164 -28.83 -13.01 -14.25
C ARG A 164 -28.28 -11.62 -14.57
N GLY A 165 -27.59 -11.00 -13.62
CA GLY A 165 -27.09 -9.64 -13.73
C GLY A 165 -28.20 -8.59 -13.69
N GLY A 166 -29.39 -8.96 -13.19
CA GLY A 166 -30.50 -8.04 -13.01
C GLY A 166 -30.30 -7.10 -11.83
N THR A 167 -31.06 -6.01 -11.79
CA THR A 167 -31.01 -4.96 -10.76
C THR A 167 -30.99 -5.54 -9.34
N THR A 168 -31.91 -6.46 -9.00
CA THR A 168 -32.01 -7.05 -7.65
C THR A 168 -30.78 -7.89 -7.28
N GLU A 169 -30.21 -8.68 -8.20
CA GLU A 169 -29.02 -9.49 -7.93
C GLU A 169 -27.78 -8.62 -7.66
N LEU A 170 -27.65 -7.50 -8.39
CA LEU A 170 -26.58 -6.53 -8.15
C LEU A 170 -26.76 -5.80 -6.80
N LEU A 171 -28.00 -5.51 -6.39
CA LEU A 171 -28.29 -4.92 -5.07
C LEU A 171 -28.03 -5.91 -3.92
N GLU A 172 -28.40 -7.18 -4.09
CA GLU A 172 -28.06 -8.24 -3.12
C GLU A 172 -26.54 -8.40 -2.99
N ARG A 173 -25.80 -8.30 -4.10
CA ARG A 173 -24.34 -8.32 -4.07
C ARG A 173 -23.75 -7.07 -3.42
N ALA A 174 -24.27 -5.88 -3.71
CA ALA A 174 -23.87 -4.64 -3.05
C ALA A 174 -24.04 -4.74 -1.53
N ALA A 175 -25.19 -5.26 -1.09
CA ALA A 175 -25.47 -5.53 0.31
C ALA A 175 -24.47 -6.52 0.93
N ALA A 176 -24.14 -7.61 0.22
CA ALA A 176 -23.16 -8.60 0.68
C ALA A 176 -21.73 -8.02 0.79
N MET A 177 -21.43 -6.97 0.03
CA MET A 177 -20.18 -6.20 0.09
C MET A 177 -20.20 -5.09 1.16
N ASP A 178 -21.28 -5.00 1.96
CA ASP A 178 -21.52 -3.94 2.96
C ASP A 178 -21.48 -2.52 2.36
N LEU A 179 -21.91 -2.39 1.10
CA LEU A 179 -22.03 -1.09 0.44
C LEU A 179 -23.33 -0.39 0.87
N PRO A 180 -23.29 0.89 1.23
CA PRO A 180 -24.49 1.69 1.47
C PRO A 180 -25.30 1.86 0.18
N ILE A 181 -26.61 1.60 0.24
CA ILE A 181 -27.52 1.69 -0.91
C ILE A 181 -28.52 2.84 -0.67
N LEU A 182 -28.40 3.90 -1.45
CA LEU A 182 -29.39 4.96 -1.57
C LEU A 182 -30.51 4.52 -2.50
N HIS A 183 -31.63 4.06 -1.93
CA HIS A 183 -32.80 3.63 -2.66
C HIS A 183 -33.73 4.80 -2.99
N VAL A 184 -34.07 4.92 -4.27
CA VAL A 184 -35.09 5.80 -4.82
C VAL A 184 -36.15 4.93 -5.47
N ASP A 185 -37.40 5.04 -5.01
CA ASP A 185 -38.50 4.28 -5.59
C ASP A 185 -38.73 4.66 -7.06
N ALA A 186 -38.72 3.65 -7.93
CA ALA A 186 -38.91 3.83 -9.36
C ALA A 186 -40.32 4.36 -9.71
N ALA A 187 -41.32 4.13 -8.86
CA ALA A 187 -42.67 4.64 -9.02
C ALA A 187 -42.88 6.04 -8.41
N ASP A 188 -41.88 6.61 -7.74
CA ASP A 188 -41.97 7.89 -7.01
C ASP A 188 -43.07 7.93 -5.93
N ALA A 189 -43.50 6.76 -5.44
CA ALA A 189 -44.53 6.63 -4.41
C ALA A 189 -43.95 6.81 -3.01
N GLU A 190 -42.72 6.35 -2.78
CA GLU A 190 -42.06 6.36 -1.47
C GLU A 190 -40.88 7.36 -1.41
N PRO A 191 -40.62 7.96 -0.23
CA PRO A 191 -39.44 8.80 -0.05
C PRO A 191 -38.14 7.98 -0.13
N PRO A 192 -37.01 8.59 -0.54
CA PRO A 192 -35.73 7.90 -0.58
C PRO A 192 -35.32 7.35 0.79
N CYS A 193 -34.69 6.18 0.77
CA CYS A 193 -34.21 5.49 1.97
C CYS A 193 -32.73 5.09 1.78
N LEU A 194 -31.91 5.21 2.82
CA LEU A 194 -30.58 4.60 2.86
C LEU A 194 -30.70 3.21 3.49
N LEU A 195 -30.36 2.17 2.74
CA LEU A 195 -30.25 0.78 3.23
C LEU A 195 -28.77 0.46 3.45
N TRP A 196 -28.37 0.14 4.68
CA TRP A 196 -26.99 -0.22 4.98
C TRP A 196 -26.85 -1.03 6.28
N ALA A 197 -26.12 -2.14 6.25
CA ALA A 197 -25.94 -2.99 7.44
C ALA A 197 -25.21 -2.26 8.58
N GLY A 198 -24.35 -1.28 8.24
CA GLY A 198 -23.69 -0.40 9.22
C GLY A 198 -24.62 0.53 10.01
N LEU A 199 -25.92 0.57 9.70
CA LEU A 199 -26.92 1.26 10.54
C LEU A 199 -27.39 0.40 11.72
N ALA A 200 -27.12 -0.90 11.73
CA ALA A 200 -27.47 -1.77 12.85
C ALA A 200 -26.53 -1.56 14.05
N ASP A 201 -27.08 -1.63 15.27
CA ASP A 201 -26.30 -1.60 16.51
C ASP A 201 -25.30 -2.78 16.63
N HIS A 202 -25.56 -3.86 15.89
CA HIS A 202 -24.76 -5.07 15.85
C HIS A 202 -24.55 -5.56 14.40
N PRO A 203 -23.39 -6.18 14.07
CA PRO A 203 -23.09 -6.60 12.70
C PRO A 203 -24.10 -7.63 12.19
N VAL A 204 -24.75 -7.32 11.08
CA VAL A 204 -25.67 -8.26 10.40
C VAL A 204 -24.93 -8.87 9.21
N SER A 205 -24.26 -10.01 9.41
CA SER A 205 -23.58 -10.72 8.32
C SER A 205 -24.57 -11.51 7.46
N GLY A 206 -24.54 -11.30 6.15
CA GLY A 206 -25.32 -12.08 5.18
C GLY A 206 -26.83 -11.82 5.22
N ALA A 207 -27.25 -10.64 5.69
CA ALA A 207 -28.64 -10.21 5.56
C ALA A 207 -29.07 -10.17 4.09
N LYS A 208 -30.28 -10.63 3.81
CA LYS A 208 -30.92 -10.35 2.52
C LYS A 208 -31.24 -8.86 2.45
N LEU A 209 -31.39 -8.33 1.24
CA LEU A 209 -31.69 -6.92 1.00
C LEU A 209 -32.89 -6.42 1.85
N ASP A 210 -33.91 -7.26 2.01
CA ASP A 210 -35.13 -6.95 2.80
C ASP A 210 -34.89 -6.88 4.32
N ASP A 211 -33.80 -7.47 4.81
CA ASP A 211 -33.45 -7.54 6.24
C ASP A 211 -32.51 -6.40 6.67
N ILE A 212 -32.07 -5.57 5.72
CA ILE A 212 -31.11 -4.49 5.98
C ILE A 212 -31.84 -3.28 6.56
N PRO A 213 -31.36 -2.70 7.68
CA PRO A 213 -31.99 -1.52 8.25
C PRO A 213 -31.95 -0.33 7.28
N GLY A 214 -33.06 0.39 7.24
CA GLY A 214 -33.26 1.60 6.46
C GLY A 214 -33.35 2.86 7.31
N ALA A 215 -32.80 3.96 6.84
CA ALA A 215 -32.94 5.28 7.48
C ALA A 215 -33.14 6.41 6.45
N PRO A 216 -33.83 7.51 6.80
CA PRO A 216 -33.97 8.66 5.92
C PRO A 216 -32.59 9.28 5.60
N PRO A 217 -32.21 9.46 4.31
CA PRO A 217 -30.88 9.95 3.94
C PRO A 217 -30.52 11.29 4.57
N ALA A 218 -31.48 12.19 4.76
CA ALA A 218 -31.26 13.50 5.37
C ALA A 218 -30.64 13.42 6.79
N GLU A 219 -30.89 12.35 7.54
CA GLU A 219 -30.42 12.19 8.92
C GLU A 219 -29.05 11.52 9.01
N VAL A 220 -28.74 10.62 8.08
CA VAL A 220 -27.59 9.71 8.18
C VAL A 220 -26.48 9.98 7.17
N LEU A 221 -26.77 10.66 6.05
CA LEU A 221 -25.83 10.78 4.93
C LEU A 221 -24.56 11.56 5.29
N GLY A 222 -24.66 12.58 6.15
CA GLY A 222 -23.50 13.31 6.64
C GLY A 222 -22.55 12.42 7.45
N THR A 223 -23.09 11.64 8.38
CA THR A 223 -22.32 10.68 9.19
C THR A 223 -21.75 9.55 8.34
N LEU A 224 -22.52 9.05 7.35
CA LEU A 224 -22.06 8.04 6.41
C LEU A 224 -20.84 8.52 5.63
N VAL A 225 -20.93 9.70 4.99
CA VAL A 225 -19.83 10.26 4.22
C VAL A 225 -18.60 10.47 5.10
N ASP A 226 -18.77 11.04 6.31
CA ASP A 226 -17.68 11.19 7.28
C ASP A 226 -17.03 9.84 7.60
N ASN A 227 -17.80 8.79 7.89
CA ASN A 227 -17.29 7.46 8.18
C ASN A 227 -16.48 6.86 7.01
N ILE A 228 -16.90 7.08 5.76
CA ILE A 228 -16.24 6.55 4.57
C ILE A 228 -14.89 7.25 4.32
N VAL A 229 -14.85 8.57 4.47
CA VAL A 229 -13.70 9.39 4.03
C VAL A 229 -12.76 9.82 5.16
N ARG A 230 -13.19 9.78 6.42
CA ARG A 230 -12.43 10.31 7.55
C ARG A 230 -11.04 9.66 7.69
N PRO A 231 -10.01 10.45 8.05
CA PRO A 231 -8.75 9.89 8.55
C PRO A 231 -8.97 9.15 9.88
N PRO A 232 -7.97 8.36 10.34
CA PRO A 232 -8.04 7.66 11.63
C PRO A 232 -8.40 8.60 12.79
N ILE A 233 -9.23 8.14 13.71
CA ILE A 233 -9.71 8.91 14.87
C ILE A 233 -8.65 8.91 15.99
N GLU A 234 -7.90 7.81 16.12
CA GLU A 234 -6.86 7.69 17.14
C GLU A 234 -5.77 8.78 16.96
N ARG A 235 -5.55 9.59 17.99
CA ARG A 235 -4.57 10.69 17.96
C ARG A 235 -3.16 10.22 17.59
N ALA A 236 -2.76 9.03 18.06
CA ALA A 236 -1.46 8.46 17.74
C ALA A 236 -1.28 8.21 16.23
N GLU A 237 -2.34 7.79 15.53
CA GLU A 237 -2.32 7.58 14.08
C GLU A 237 -2.36 8.91 13.32
N GLN A 238 -3.12 9.90 13.82
CA GLN A 238 -3.14 11.26 13.27
C GLN A 238 -1.76 11.93 13.32
N ASP A 239 -1.09 11.86 14.47
CA ASP A 239 0.25 12.43 14.65
C ASP A 239 1.27 11.80 13.69
N LYS A 240 1.18 10.48 13.47
CA LYS A 240 2.03 9.76 12.51
C LYS A 240 1.74 10.18 11.07
N LEU A 241 0.47 10.32 10.70
CA LEU A 241 0.06 10.77 9.38
C LEU A 241 0.59 12.18 9.08
N VAL A 242 0.36 13.14 9.98
CA VAL A 242 0.87 14.52 9.83
C VAL A 242 2.39 14.50 9.71
N ARG A 243 3.07 13.73 10.57
CA ARG A 243 4.52 13.55 10.51
C ARG A 243 5.00 12.97 9.18
N PHE A 244 4.25 12.05 8.57
CA PHE A 244 4.56 11.48 7.25
C PHE A 244 4.38 12.53 6.15
N LEU A 245 3.24 13.24 6.11
CA LEU A 245 2.94 14.28 5.12
C LEU A 245 3.92 15.45 5.16
N ASP A 246 4.42 15.82 6.34
CA ASP A 246 5.41 16.88 6.49
C ASP A 246 6.85 16.44 6.30
N ASP A 247 7.08 15.13 6.15
CA ASP A 247 8.40 14.58 5.94
C ASP A 247 8.98 15.03 4.61
N ARG A 248 10.25 15.43 4.65
CA ARG A 248 10.95 15.92 3.46
C ARG A 248 11.98 14.89 3.05
N TRP A 249 11.83 14.36 1.85
CA TRP A 249 12.88 13.55 1.27
C TRP A 249 14.17 14.38 1.17
N LYS A 250 15.28 13.79 1.61
CA LYS A 250 16.62 14.40 1.53
C LYS A 250 17.55 13.44 0.80
N ARG A 251 18.27 13.95 -0.19
CA ARG A 251 19.24 13.18 -0.99
C ARG A 251 20.37 12.58 -0.16
N LEU A 252 20.86 13.32 0.84
CA LEU A 252 21.96 12.87 1.69
C LEU A 252 21.46 11.93 2.80
N ASN A 253 21.99 10.71 2.80
CA ASN A 253 21.91 9.75 3.89
C ASN A 253 23.27 9.72 4.60
N TRP A 254 23.32 10.25 5.81
CA TRP A 254 24.54 10.33 6.61
C TRP A 254 24.84 9.03 7.38
N ARG A 255 23.83 8.18 7.59
CA ARG A 255 23.97 6.86 8.24
C ARG A 255 24.45 5.82 7.23
N ILE A 256 25.75 5.55 7.20
CA ILE A 256 26.39 4.64 6.24
C ILE A 256 26.95 3.36 6.90
N GLU A 257 26.68 3.18 8.19
CA GLU A 257 27.30 2.13 9.01
C GLU A 257 26.97 0.75 8.47
N MET A 258 25.70 0.48 8.17
CA MET A 258 25.29 -0.82 7.61
C MET A 258 25.90 -1.10 6.22
N PRO A 259 25.80 -0.19 5.22
CA PRO A 259 26.54 -0.34 3.96
C PRO A 259 28.04 -0.58 4.13
N LEU A 260 28.67 0.10 5.09
CA LEU A 260 30.10 -0.03 5.37
C LEU A 260 30.42 -1.39 5.97
N THR A 261 29.64 -1.88 6.93
CA THR A 261 29.79 -3.22 7.51
C THR A 261 29.65 -4.30 6.45
N LEU A 262 28.68 -4.17 5.54
CA LEU A 262 28.53 -5.11 4.43
C LEU A 262 29.72 -5.09 3.47
N ALA A 263 30.32 -3.92 3.23
CA ALA A 263 31.52 -3.80 2.40
C ALA A 263 32.75 -4.39 3.10
N MET A 264 32.94 -4.12 4.39
CA MET A 264 34.03 -4.63 5.20
C MET A 264 34.03 -6.16 5.29
N PHE A 265 32.86 -6.78 5.38
CA PHE A 265 32.71 -8.24 5.38
C PHE A 265 32.72 -8.88 3.98
N GLY A 266 32.98 -8.10 2.92
CA GLY A 266 33.05 -8.61 1.54
C GLY A 266 31.70 -9.09 0.99
N LEU A 267 30.58 -8.67 1.58
CA LEU A 267 29.23 -9.12 1.23
C LEU A 267 28.61 -8.33 0.09
N ARG A 268 28.95 -7.03 -0.01
CA ARG A 268 28.43 -6.11 -1.05
C ARG A 268 29.40 -4.94 -1.24
N ARG A 269 29.65 -4.50 -2.48
CA ARG A 269 30.43 -3.27 -2.74
C ARG A 269 29.67 -2.03 -2.25
N PHE A 270 30.41 -1.07 -1.69
CA PHE A 270 29.88 0.24 -1.32
C PHE A 270 29.53 1.05 -2.58
N ARG A 271 28.34 1.65 -2.63
CA ARG A 271 27.83 2.38 -3.80
C ARG A 271 27.60 3.85 -3.47
N ARG A 272 27.69 4.72 -4.49
CA ARG A 272 27.32 6.14 -4.34
C ARG A 272 25.87 6.32 -3.86
N THR A 273 24.98 5.40 -4.22
CA THR A 273 23.57 5.38 -3.81
C THR A 273 23.38 5.13 -2.31
N ASP A 274 24.38 4.59 -1.61
CA ASP A 274 24.34 4.42 -0.15
C ASP A 274 24.47 5.75 0.59
N ILE A 275 25.11 6.76 -0.03
CA ILE A 275 25.23 8.13 0.52
C ILE A 275 24.18 9.04 -0.11
N LEU A 276 24.00 8.94 -1.42
CA LEU A 276 23.12 9.77 -2.22
C LEU A 276 21.91 8.95 -2.65
N ALA A 277 20.86 8.97 -1.84
CA ALA A 277 19.63 8.24 -2.12
C ALA A 277 19.09 8.60 -3.51
N PRO A 278 18.55 7.62 -4.27
CA PRO A 278 17.86 7.91 -5.52
C PRO A 278 16.66 8.83 -5.27
N ALA A 279 16.39 9.70 -6.24
CA ALA A 279 15.23 10.58 -6.15
C ALA A 279 13.93 9.77 -6.33
N PRO A 280 12.83 10.14 -5.64
CA PRO A 280 11.50 9.56 -5.84
C PRO A 280 11.08 9.44 -7.32
N ALA A 281 11.50 10.40 -8.15
CA ALA A 281 11.23 10.39 -9.59
C ALA A 281 11.83 9.19 -10.36
N VAL A 282 12.84 8.50 -9.81
CA VAL A 282 13.40 7.28 -10.43
C VAL A 282 12.41 6.13 -10.30
N VAL A 283 11.87 5.94 -9.10
CA VAL A 283 10.88 4.90 -8.80
C VAL A 283 9.59 5.15 -9.59
N ARG A 284 9.17 6.42 -9.72
CA ARG A 284 8.08 6.80 -10.63
C ARG A 284 8.30 6.32 -12.07
N ARG A 285 9.48 6.57 -12.64
CA ARG A 285 9.79 6.13 -14.02
C ARG A 285 9.76 4.62 -14.20
N GLU A 286 10.14 3.86 -13.18
CA GLU A 286 10.05 2.39 -13.21
C GLU A 286 8.59 1.94 -13.30
N VAL A 287 7.68 2.64 -12.61
CA VAL A 287 6.25 2.39 -12.70
C VAL A 287 5.70 2.83 -14.06
N ASP A 288 6.06 4.03 -14.52
CA ASP A 288 5.62 4.55 -15.82
C ASP A 288 6.03 3.61 -16.98
N ALA A 289 7.18 2.95 -16.86
CA ALA A 289 7.66 1.98 -17.85
C ALA A 289 6.82 0.69 -17.90
N VAL A 290 6.10 0.36 -16.82
CA VAL A 290 5.24 -0.82 -16.74
C VAL A 290 3.81 -0.50 -17.19
N VAL A 291 3.37 0.75 -17.15
CA VAL A 291 2.03 1.16 -17.61
C VAL A 291 2.01 1.24 -19.14
N PRO A 292 1.27 0.35 -19.84
CA PRO A 292 1.24 0.39 -21.31
C PRO A 292 0.47 1.63 -21.79
N PRO A 293 0.91 2.29 -22.90
CA PRO A 293 0.26 3.48 -23.44
C PRO A 293 -1.19 3.21 -23.87
N SER A 294 -2.09 4.19 -23.70
CA SER A 294 -3.50 4.04 -24.09
C SER A 294 -3.66 4.02 -25.62
N PRO A 295 -4.40 3.07 -26.21
CA PRO A 295 -4.57 2.96 -27.67
C PRO A 295 -5.62 3.92 -28.25
N VAL A 296 -6.48 4.54 -27.43
CA VAL A 296 -7.52 5.46 -27.93
C VAL A 296 -6.94 6.88 -28.03
N GLY A 297 -6.84 7.38 -29.26
CA GLY A 297 -6.34 8.73 -29.56
C GLY A 297 -7.24 9.80 -28.95
N GLY A 298 -6.84 10.32 -27.79
CA GLY A 298 -7.59 11.36 -27.09
C GLY A 298 -7.20 11.48 -25.62
N VAL A 299 -6.07 12.16 -25.37
CA VAL A 299 -5.65 12.77 -24.10
C VAL A 299 -5.00 11.86 -23.05
N ASP A 300 -3.87 12.37 -22.54
CA ASP A 300 -3.13 12.09 -21.29
C ASP A 300 -3.98 11.99 -19.99
N SER A 301 -5.29 11.71 -20.04
CA SER A 301 -6.15 11.70 -18.85
C SER A 301 -5.73 10.60 -17.88
N ASN A 302 -5.50 9.38 -18.34
CA ASN A 302 -4.99 8.29 -17.49
C ASN A 302 -3.64 8.62 -16.87
N ALA A 303 -2.71 9.20 -17.63
CA ALA A 303 -1.36 9.53 -17.16
C ALA A 303 -1.40 10.60 -16.05
N ARG A 304 -2.16 11.69 -16.24
CA ARG A 304 -2.25 12.78 -15.24
C ARG A 304 -2.90 12.35 -13.93
N HIS A 305 -3.90 11.47 -13.95
CA HIS A 305 -4.53 10.98 -12.73
C HIS A 305 -3.62 9.97 -12.01
N PHE A 306 -2.95 9.11 -12.77
CA PHE A 306 -1.99 8.16 -12.24
C PHE A 306 -0.74 8.83 -11.65
N ASP A 307 -0.33 9.99 -12.16
CA ASP A 307 0.83 10.75 -11.65
C ASP A 307 0.76 11.01 -10.14
N THR A 308 -0.43 11.28 -9.59
CA THR A 308 -0.58 11.54 -8.14
C THR A 308 -0.31 10.29 -7.32
N VAL A 309 -0.80 9.14 -7.78
CA VAL A 309 -0.57 7.82 -7.16
C VAL A 309 0.90 7.42 -7.30
N ALA A 310 1.48 7.62 -8.48
CA ALA A 310 2.89 7.34 -8.75
C ALA A 310 3.84 8.22 -7.92
N ASP A 311 3.51 9.50 -7.74
CA ASP A 311 4.27 10.43 -6.89
C ASP A 311 4.15 10.06 -5.41
N ALA A 312 2.95 9.69 -4.95
CA ALA A 312 2.72 9.21 -3.58
C ALA A 312 3.51 7.91 -3.31
N TYR A 313 3.47 6.97 -4.25
CA TYR A 313 4.26 5.74 -4.21
C TYR A 313 5.76 6.02 -4.15
N GLY A 314 6.29 6.82 -5.09
CA GLY A 314 7.71 7.15 -5.16
C GLY A 314 8.20 7.89 -3.90
N ALA A 315 7.38 8.76 -3.32
CA ALA A 315 7.70 9.43 -2.06
C ALA A 315 7.71 8.44 -0.88
N ALA A 316 6.71 7.58 -0.76
CA ALA A 316 6.60 6.59 0.30
C ALA A 316 7.77 5.59 0.26
N ASP A 317 8.11 5.07 -0.91
CA ASP A 317 9.22 4.13 -1.08
C ASP A 317 10.58 4.78 -0.72
N ALA A 318 10.81 6.02 -1.18
CA ALA A 318 12.03 6.74 -0.87
C ALA A 318 12.18 7.04 0.63
N LEU A 319 11.08 7.33 1.33
CA LEU A 319 11.08 7.48 2.80
C LEU A 319 11.32 6.14 3.49
N ALA A 320 10.69 5.06 3.02
CA ALA A 320 10.89 3.72 3.55
C ALA A 320 12.37 3.30 3.47
N MET A 321 13.01 3.44 2.30
CA MET A 321 14.43 3.13 2.11
C MET A 321 15.34 3.94 3.05
N ARG A 322 15.04 5.24 3.21
CA ARG A 322 15.80 6.14 4.09
C ARG A 322 15.71 5.74 5.55
N TYR A 323 14.50 5.47 6.04
CA TYR A 323 14.33 5.07 7.44
C TYR A 323 14.84 3.66 7.71
N ALA A 324 14.75 2.74 6.74
CA ALA A 324 15.41 1.44 6.82
C ALA A 324 16.92 1.59 7.04
N GLN A 325 17.57 2.45 6.25
CA GLN A 325 19.01 2.68 6.36
C GLN A 325 19.38 3.34 7.70
N LYS A 326 18.62 4.34 8.16
CA LYS A 326 18.86 4.98 9.47
C LYS A 326 18.70 4.00 10.62
N PHE A 327 17.63 3.21 10.61
CA PHE A 327 17.37 2.22 11.65
C PHE A 327 18.50 1.18 11.71
N ARG A 328 18.80 0.53 10.58
CA ARG A 328 19.87 -0.49 10.50
C ARG A 328 21.25 0.09 10.86
N GLY A 329 21.57 1.29 10.38
CA GLY A 329 22.83 1.97 10.70
C GLY A 329 22.96 2.27 12.19
N ALA A 330 21.87 2.70 12.83
CA ALA A 330 21.85 2.94 14.27
C ALA A 330 21.98 1.66 15.10
N SER A 331 21.35 0.56 14.67
CA SER A 331 21.52 -0.75 15.30
C SER A 331 22.97 -1.23 15.23
N VAL A 332 23.61 -1.13 14.07
CA VAL A 332 25.04 -1.45 13.90
C VAL A 332 25.91 -0.56 14.78
N THR A 333 25.62 0.75 14.84
CA THR A 333 26.34 1.70 15.67
C THR A 333 26.31 1.29 17.14
N THR A 334 25.14 0.92 17.68
CA THR A 334 25.00 0.49 19.07
C THR A 334 25.91 -0.69 19.38
N PHE A 335 25.84 -1.78 18.61
CA PHE A 335 26.68 -2.95 18.86
C PHE A 335 28.17 -2.68 18.68
N PHE A 336 28.54 -1.89 17.67
CA PHE A 336 29.93 -1.54 17.43
C PHE A 336 30.51 -0.70 18.58
N LEU A 337 29.80 0.32 19.05
CA LEU A 337 30.24 1.16 20.17
C LEU A 337 30.30 0.37 21.48
N SER A 338 29.33 -0.52 21.72
CA SER A 338 29.37 -1.41 22.89
C SER A 338 30.59 -2.34 22.88
N ALA A 339 30.91 -2.96 21.75
CA ALA A 339 32.13 -3.76 21.64
C ALA A 339 33.40 -2.92 21.77
N LEU A 340 33.43 -1.74 21.13
CA LEU A 340 34.57 -0.83 21.19
C LEU A 340 34.85 -0.37 22.62
N ALA A 341 33.82 -0.13 23.43
CA ALA A 341 33.97 0.22 24.85
C ALA A 341 34.69 -0.87 25.65
N VAL A 342 34.40 -2.15 25.36
CA VAL A 342 35.09 -3.29 25.99
C VAL A 342 36.53 -3.41 25.47
N VAL A 343 36.76 -3.20 24.18
CA VAL A 343 38.12 -3.20 23.61
C VAL A 343 38.97 -2.09 24.23
N VAL A 344 38.42 -0.88 24.41
CA VAL A 344 39.12 0.23 25.07
C VAL A 344 39.45 -0.12 26.53
N ALA A 345 38.53 -0.77 27.25
CA ALA A 345 38.80 -1.24 28.61
C ALA A 345 39.94 -2.27 28.66
N ALA A 346 39.95 -3.21 27.71
CA ALA A 346 41.03 -4.19 27.58
C ALA A 346 42.37 -3.54 27.24
N VAL A 347 42.38 -2.55 26.34
CA VAL A 347 43.59 -1.77 26.01
C VAL A 347 44.08 -0.95 27.19
N ALA A 348 43.18 -0.38 27.99
CA ALA A 348 43.53 0.35 29.20
C ALA A 348 44.24 -0.54 30.22
N LEU A 349 43.69 -1.73 30.47
CA LEU A 349 44.30 -2.73 31.36
C LEU A 349 45.72 -3.10 30.92
N VAL A 350 45.92 -3.30 29.61
CA VAL A 350 47.24 -3.62 29.04
C VAL A 350 48.19 -2.42 29.13
N GLY A 351 47.70 -1.23 28.79
CA GLY A 351 48.46 0.02 28.79
C GLY A 351 49.00 0.40 30.17
N GLN A 352 48.16 0.26 31.19
CA GLN A 352 48.52 0.54 32.58
C GLN A 352 49.69 -0.34 33.05
N GLN A 353 49.69 -1.61 32.69
CA GLN A 353 50.66 -2.59 33.20
C GLN A 353 51.96 -2.67 32.38
N LEU A 354 51.90 -2.33 31.08
CA LEU A 354 53.05 -2.43 30.18
C LEU A 354 53.79 -1.11 29.98
N PHE A 355 53.06 -0.01 30.04
CA PHE A 355 53.54 1.30 29.58
C PHE A 355 53.30 2.41 30.60
N ASP A 356 52.88 2.06 31.83
CA ASP A 356 52.58 3.00 32.92
C ASP A 356 51.61 4.12 32.48
N TRP A 357 50.63 3.80 31.62
CA TRP A 357 49.64 4.78 31.17
C TRP A 357 48.74 5.22 32.33
N GLU A 358 48.40 6.51 32.36
CA GLU A 358 47.38 7.02 33.27
C GLU A 358 45.99 6.49 32.92
N ASP A 359 45.16 6.20 33.94
CA ASP A 359 43.85 5.57 33.74
C ASP A 359 42.79 6.53 33.19
N TRP A 360 42.89 7.81 33.54
CA TRP A 360 41.81 8.78 33.32
C TRP A 360 41.48 9.03 31.82
N PRO A 361 42.41 9.05 30.84
CA PRO A 361 42.07 9.32 29.45
C PRO A 361 41.23 8.20 28.83
N LEU A 362 41.61 6.94 29.05
CA LEU A 362 40.89 5.78 28.50
C LEU A 362 39.58 5.52 29.24
N ALA A 363 39.54 5.75 30.56
CA ALA A 363 38.28 5.74 31.31
C ALA A 363 37.30 6.82 30.80
N THR A 364 37.80 8.03 30.52
CA THR A 364 37.01 9.11 29.92
C THR A 364 36.48 8.72 28.54
N LEU A 365 37.33 8.10 27.70
CA LEU A 365 36.92 7.59 26.39
C LEU A 365 35.84 6.50 26.52
N GLN A 366 35.97 5.59 27.49
CA GLN A 366 35.00 4.54 27.75
C GLN A 366 33.63 5.12 28.15
N ILE A 367 33.63 6.07 29.09
CA ILE A 367 32.41 6.78 29.50
C ILE A 367 31.78 7.50 28.31
N ALA A 368 32.58 8.14 27.46
CA ALA A 368 32.10 8.79 26.25
C ALA A 368 31.47 7.81 25.25
N LEU A 369 32.03 6.61 25.08
CA LEU A 369 31.47 5.56 24.21
C LEU A 369 30.12 5.04 24.73
N VAL A 370 30.02 4.78 26.04
CA VAL A 370 28.75 4.38 26.67
C VAL A 370 27.71 5.48 26.57
N ALA A 371 28.09 6.73 26.84
CA ALA A 371 27.21 7.88 26.66
C ALA A 371 26.72 7.99 25.20
N LEU A 372 27.58 7.74 24.21
CA LEU A 372 27.21 7.74 22.79
C LEU A 372 26.22 6.62 22.45
N VAL A 373 26.33 5.44 23.06
CA VAL A 373 25.33 4.35 22.93
C VAL A 373 23.96 4.80 23.46
N LEU A 374 23.93 5.43 24.64
CA LEU A 374 22.69 5.94 25.24
C LEU A 374 22.08 7.06 24.39
N VAL A 375 22.89 7.99 23.91
CA VAL A 375 22.45 9.06 23.00
C VAL A 375 21.92 8.49 21.69
N ASN A 376 22.62 7.54 21.07
CA ASN A 376 22.17 6.88 19.84
C ASN A 376 20.81 6.19 20.05
N THR A 377 20.64 5.47 21.16
CA THR A 377 19.39 4.76 21.51
C THR A 377 18.26 5.75 21.77
N ALA A 378 18.52 6.86 22.48
CA ALA A 378 17.56 7.92 22.71
C ALA A 378 17.11 8.59 21.40
N ILE A 379 18.03 8.85 20.46
CA ILE A 379 17.72 9.41 19.14
C ILE A 379 16.84 8.45 18.34
N VAL A 380 17.17 7.15 18.31
CA VAL A 380 16.37 6.13 17.59
C VAL A 380 14.95 6.06 18.13
N ARG A 381 14.78 6.05 19.46
CA ARG A 381 13.46 6.03 20.12
C ARG A 381 12.68 7.31 19.86
N ARG A 382 13.31 8.48 20.05
CA ARG A 382 12.66 9.78 19.88
C ARG A 382 12.16 10.01 18.45
N HIS A 383 12.91 9.55 17.45
CA HIS A 383 12.53 9.72 16.05
C HIS A 383 11.76 8.54 15.44
N ASP A 384 11.61 7.44 16.19
CA ASP A 384 10.86 6.25 15.78
C ASP A 384 11.20 5.80 14.35
N TRP A 385 12.50 5.64 14.06
CA TRP A 385 12.94 5.27 12.71
C TRP A 385 12.40 3.91 12.26
N HIS A 386 12.14 3.00 13.20
CA HIS A 386 11.56 1.69 12.89
C HIS A 386 10.10 1.81 12.44
N GLY A 387 9.25 2.51 13.20
CA GLY A 387 7.85 2.75 12.84
C GLY A 387 7.73 3.48 11.50
N ARG A 388 8.54 4.52 11.29
CA ARG A 388 8.55 5.30 10.04
C ARG A 388 8.99 4.50 8.83
N TRP A 389 9.97 3.60 8.99
CA TRP A 389 10.34 2.67 7.93
C TRP A 389 9.15 1.76 7.61
N ARG A 390 8.53 1.16 8.64
CA ARG A 390 7.45 0.20 8.45
C ARG A 390 6.24 0.79 7.74
N GLU A 391 5.73 1.88 8.28
CA GLU A 391 4.47 2.47 7.83
C GLU A 391 4.62 3.10 6.43
N SER A 392 5.77 3.71 6.12
CA SER A 392 6.05 4.19 4.75
C SER A 392 6.17 3.03 3.76
N ARG A 393 6.72 1.88 4.18
CA ARG A 393 6.80 0.70 3.32
C ARG A 393 5.41 0.12 3.06
N GLU A 394 4.55 0.05 4.07
CA GLU A 394 3.16 -0.39 3.90
C GLU A 394 2.42 0.47 2.87
N VAL A 395 2.53 1.80 2.94
CA VAL A 395 1.97 2.70 1.92
C VAL A 395 2.51 2.37 0.52
N ALA A 396 3.83 2.25 0.38
CA ALA A 396 4.45 1.97 -0.90
C ALA A 396 3.95 0.64 -1.50
N GLU A 397 3.81 -0.39 -0.69
CA GLU A 397 3.33 -1.70 -1.16
C GLU A 397 1.86 -1.69 -1.55
N ARG A 398 0.99 -1.06 -0.75
CA ARG A 398 -0.44 -0.92 -1.07
C ARG A 398 -0.66 -0.18 -2.38
N LEU A 399 0.05 0.93 -2.60
CA LEU A 399 -0.03 1.68 -3.85
C LEU A 399 0.55 0.90 -5.04
N ARG A 400 1.66 0.17 -4.84
CA ARG A 400 2.29 -0.64 -5.90
C ARG A 400 1.39 -1.74 -6.42
N VAL A 401 0.64 -2.38 -5.52
CA VAL A 401 -0.25 -3.50 -5.81
C VAL A 401 -1.53 -3.05 -6.54
N ALA A 402 -1.99 -1.83 -6.30
CA ALA A 402 -3.16 -1.30 -6.98
C ALA A 402 -2.95 -1.05 -8.49
N ILE A 403 -1.71 -0.84 -8.92
CA ILE A 403 -1.36 -0.55 -10.32
C ILE A 403 -1.81 -1.67 -11.28
N PRO A 404 -1.39 -2.94 -11.09
CA PRO A 404 -1.79 -4.03 -11.99
C PRO A 404 -3.30 -4.27 -12.01
N LEU A 405 -4.00 -4.07 -10.88
CA LEU A 405 -5.46 -4.21 -10.78
C LEU A 405 -6.18 -3.09 -11.55
N TRP A 406 -5.73 -1.85 -11.37
CA TRP A 406 -6.29 -0.69 -12.06
C TRP A 406 -6.18 -0.79 -13.59
N LEU A 407 -5.07 -1.35 -14.10
CA LEU A 407 -4.89 -1.59 -15.54
C LEU A 407 -5.92 -2.56 -16.15
N LEU A 408 -6.57 -3.38 -15.31
CA LEU A 408 -7.62 -4.33 -15.69
C LEU A 408 -9.02 -3.84 -15.31
N GLY A 409 -9.14 -2.58 -14.90
CA GLY A 409 -10.40 -1.96 -14.47
C GLY A 409 -10.90 -2.48 -13.11
N GLU A 410 -10.01 -3.02 -12.27
CA GLU A 410 -10.31 -3.42 -10.89
C GLU A 410 -9.69 -2.44 -9.89
N THR A 411 -10.15 -2.51 -8.63
CA THR A 411 -9.54 -1.80 -7.50
C THR A 411 -8.84 -2.80 -6.59
N ALA A 412 -7.78 -2.37 -5.90
CA ALA A 412 -7.25 -3.14 -4.78
C ALA A 412 -8.21 -2.97 -3.59
N GLU A 413 -8.95 -4.02 -3.25
CA GLU A 413 -9.86 -4.03 -2.11
C GLU A 413 -9.16 -3.57 -0.82
N ASP A 414 -9.83 -2.68 -0.10
CA ASP A 414 -9.92 -2.68 1.37
C ASP A 414 -11.38 -2.31 1.64
N ALA A 415 -12.26 -3.32 1.63
CA ALA A 415 -13.70 -3.16 1.86
C ALA A 415 -13.97 -2.29 3.10
N THR A 416 -15.00 -1.46 3.00
CA THR A 416 -15.59 -0.69 4.10
C THR A 416 -15.93 -1.64 5.24
N GLY A 417 -15.39 -1.43 6.44
CA GLY A 417 -15.77 -2.25 7.60
C GLY A 417 -14.91 -2.14 8.85
N ALA A 418 -13.60 -1.87 8.74
CA ALA A 418 -12.74 -1.62 9.91
C ALA A 418 -12.09 -0.23 9.82
N GLU A 419 -11.97 0.47 10.96
CA GLU A 419 -11.22 1.73 11.04
C GLU A 419 -9.77 1.48 10.59
N PRO A 420 -9.35 1.99 9.42
CA PRO A 420 -8.01 1.71 8.92
C PRO A 420 -6.97 2.46 9.75
N ASN A 421 -5.78 1.86 9.88
CA ASN A 421 -4.59 2.62 10.28
C ASN A 421 -4.28 3.72 9.24
N TRP A 422 -3.40 4.66 9.58
CA TRP A 422 -3.10 5.75 8.66
C TRP A 422 -2.52 5.31 7.30
N PRO A 423 -1.66 4.26 7.19
CA PRO A 423 -1.16 3.79 5.90
C PRO A 423 -2.26 3.27 4.97
N ALA A 424 -3.19 2.47 5.49
CA ALA A 424 -4.31 1.95 4.69
C ALA A 424 -5.26 3.07 4.28
N TRP A 425 -5.58 4.01 5.20
CA TRP A 425 -6.36 5.19 4.86
C TRP A 425 -5.71 6.02 3.76
N TYR A 426 -4.41 6.31 3.87
CA TYR A 426 -3.68 7.15 2.92
C TYR A 426 -3.65 6.51 1.53
N ALA A 427 -3.38 5.20 1.44
CA ALA A 427 -3.44 4.48 0.18
C ALA A 427 -4.85 4.53 -0.43
N ARG A 428 -5.88 4.18 0.35
CA ARG A 428 -7.28 4.18 -0.08
C ARG A 428 -7.74 5.55 -0.58
N ALA A 429 -7.37 6.63 0.10
CA ALA A 429 -7.73 7.99 -0.31
C ALA A 429 -7.16 8.36 -1.68
N HIS A 430 -5.93 7.94 -1.99
CA HIS A 430 -5.34 8.11 -3.33
C HIS A 430 -6.01 7.22 -4.38
N LEU A 431 -6.33 5.97 -4.05
CA LEU A 431 -6.99 5.04 -4.98
C LEU A 431 -8.41 5.47 -5.33
N ARG A 432 -9.19 6.00 -4.36
CA ARG A 432 -10.51 6.59 -4.63
C ARG A 432 -10.46 7.78 -5.59
N ALA A 433 -9.42 8.62 -5.47
CA ALA A 433 -9.24 9.77 -6.35
C ALA A 433 -8.82 9.39 -7.78
N LEU A 434 -8.30 8.16 -7.98
CA LEU A 434 -7.80 7.69 -9.28
C LEU A 434 -8.93 7.49 -10.30
N GLY A 435 -10.06 6.92 -9.87
CA GLY A 435 -11.22 6.60 -10.70
C GLY A 435 -10.97 5.45 -11.70
N LEU A 436 -11.90 5.26 -12.65
CA LEU A 436 -11.79 4.20 -13.65
C LEU A 436 -10.57 4.37 -14.56
N TRP A 437 -10.07 3.27 -15.11
CA TRP A 437 -9.16 3.35 -16.25
C TRP A 437 -9.94 3.70 -17.52
N SER A 438 -9.44 4.64 -18.33
CA SER A 438 -10.10 5.05 -19.58
C SER A 438 -9.49 4.37 -20.81
N GLY A 439 -10.29 3.64 -21.57
CA GLY A 439 -9.92 2.98 -22.82
C GLY A 439 -10.62 1.63 -22.99
N SER A 440 -10.22 0.87 -24.01
CA SER A 440 -10.74 -0.48 -24.27
C SER A 440 -9.78 -1.58 -23.81
N LEU A 441 -10.32 -2.56 -23.10
CA LEU A 441 -9.65 -3.81 -22.72
C LEU A 441 -9.80 -4.87 -23.82
N ASP A 442 -9.53 -4.46 -25.07
CA ASP A 442 -9.50 -5.35 -26.22
C ASP A 442 -8.31 -6.33 -26.16
N ARG A 443 -8.29 -7.30 -27.07
CA ARG A 443 -7.26 -8.34 -27.07
C ARG A 443 -5.82 -7.80 -27.19
N PRO A 444 -5.51 -6.82 -28.06
CA PRO A 444 -4.20 -6.15 -28.06
C PRO A 444 -3.85 -5.51 -26.71
N ARG A 445 -4.80 -4.83 -26.06
CA ARG A 445 -4.58 -4.21 -24.76
C ARG A 445 -4.33 -5.25 -23.67
N LEU A 446 -5.13 -6.32 -23.62
CA LEU A 446 -4.96 -7.40 -22.66
C LEU A 446 -3.59 -8.07 -22.82
N GLU A 447 -3.10 -8.23 -24.04
CA GLU A 447 -1.74 -8.72 -24.29
C GLU A 447 -0.68 -7.73 -23.77
N ALA A 448 -0.85 -6.42 -24.01
CA ALA A 448 0.07 -5.41 -23.48
C ALA A 448 0.09 -5.39 -21.94
N VAL A 449 -1.07 -5.50 -21.30
CA VAL A 449 -1.18 -5.61 -19.83
C VAL A 449 -0.55 -6.91 -19.34
N ARG A 450 -0.76 -8.04 -20.02
CA ARG A 450 -0.11 -9.31 -19.68
C ARG A 450 1.41 -9.20 -19.71
N GLN A 451 1.98 -8.55 -20.73
CA GLN A 451 3.42 -8.29 -20.80
C GLN A 451 3.92 -7.39 -19.66
N ALA A 452 3.15 -6.36 -19.31
CA ALA A 452 3.44 -5.50 -18.17
C ALA A 452 3.44 -6.28 -16.84
N LEU A 453 2.45 -7.16 -16.62
CA LEU A 453 2.38 -8.03 -15.44
C LEU A 453 3.58 -8.99 -15.39
N ILE A 454 3.96 -9.59 -16.52
CA ILE A 454 5.14 -10.46 -16.62
C ILE A 454 6.40 -9.67 -16.23
N ALA A 455 6.61 -8.48 -16.80
CA ALA A 455 7.76 -7.63 -16.48
C ALA A 455 7.81 -7.24 -15.00
N LEU A 456 6.66 -6.91 -14.41
CA LEU A 456 6.53 -6.61 -12.98
C LEU A 456 6.93 -7.83 -12.13
N VAL A 457 6.37 -9.00 -12.44
CA VAL A 457 6.66 -10.25 -11.74
C VAL A 457 8.13 -10.64 -11.86
N GLU A 458 8.73 -10.52 -13.04
CA GLU A 458 10.15 -10.80 -13.26
C GLU A 458 11.04 -9.87 -12.45
N GLY A 459 10.74 -8.57 -12.44
CA GLY A 459 11.45 -7.58 -11.62
C GLY A 459 11.37 -7.90 -10.13
N GLN A 460 10.18 -8.25 -9.63
CA GLN A 460 9.98 -8.63 -8.23
C GLN A 460 10.66 -9.96 -7.88
N CYS A 461 10.58 -10.96 -8.75
CA CYS A 461 11.25 -12.24 -8.56
C CYS A 461 12.78 -12.06 -8.51
N ALA A 462 13.35 -11.25 -9.39
CA ALA A 462 14.79 -10.94 -9.39
C ALA A 462 15.21 -10.20 -8.11
N TYR A 463 14.40 -9.23 -7.66
CA TYR A 463 14.62 -8.51 -6.39
C TYR A 463 14.62 -9.46 -5.20
N HIS A 464 13.60 -10.31 -5.07
CA HIS A 464 13.45 -11.23 -3.94
C HIS A 464 14.49 -12.35 -3.95
N THR A 465 14.85 -12.88 -5.11
CA THR A 465 15.92 -13.88 -5.24
C THR A 465 17.28 -13.28 -4.85
N GLY A 466 17.58 -12.07 -5.34
CA GLY A 466 18.80 -11.36 -4.98
C GLY A 466 18.87 -11.00 -3.50
N THR A 467 17.74 -10.59 -2.91
CA THR A 467 17.61 -10.29 -1.48
C THR A 467 17.81 -11.54 -0.64
N ALA A 468 17.12 -12.65 -0.95
CA ALA A 468 17.27 -13.92 -0.24
C ALA A 468 18.73 -14.39 -0.23
N ALA A 469 19.37 -14.41 -1.40
CA ALA A 469 20.77 -14.81 -1.53
C ALA A 469 21.72 -13.89 -0.74
N LEU A 470 21.45 -12.58 -0.69
CA LEU A 470 22.21 -11.64 0.13
C LEU A 470 22.03 -11.91 1.62
N MET A 471 20.80 -12.11 2.09
CA MET A 471 20.51 -12.36 3.50
C MET A 471 21.12 -13.67 3.99
N VAL A 472 21.06 -14.75 3.19
CA VAL A 472 21.76 -16.01 3.49
C VAL A 472 23.26 -15.77 3.63
N ARG A 473 23.89 -15.01 2.72
CA ARG A 473 25.33 -14.71 2.81
C ARG A 473 25.67 -13.90 4.06
N ILE A 474 24.85 -12.90 4.41
CA ILE A 474 25.03 -12.09 5.61
C ILE A 474 24.99 -12.99 6.86
N GLU A 475 23.96 -13.83 6.96
CA GLU A 475 23.74 -14.77 8.06
C GLU A 475 24.96 -15.68 8.28
N HIS A 476 25.40 -16.36 7.22
CA HIS A 476 26.55 -17.28 7.28
C HIS A 476 27.86 -16.56 7.63
N ARG A 477 28.11 -15.36 7.07
CA ARG A 477 29.34 -14.61 7.35
C ARG A 477 29.36 -14.11 8.79
N LEU A 478 28.27 -13.53 9.29
CA LEU A 478 28.19 -13.06 10.67
C LEU A 478 28.34 -14.23 11.66
N LEU A 479 27.68 -15.35 11.40
CA LEU A 479 27.81 -16.55 12.23
C LEU A 479 29.26 -17.07 12.26
N THR A 480 29.90 -17.15 11.09
CA THR A 480 31.29 -17.61 10.98
C THR A 480 32.25 -16.68 11.72
N ILE A 481 32.12 -15.36 11.53
CA ILE A 481 32.96 -14.38 12.22
C ILE A 481 32.76 -14.48 13.74
N GLY A 482 31.52 -14.52 14.21
CA GLY A 482 31.20 -14.70 15.63
C GLY A 482 31.82 -15.97 16.21
N ASN A 483 31.64 -17.11 15.55
CA ASN A 483 32.19 -18.40 15.98
C ASN A 483 33.71 -18.41 16.01
N VAL A 484 34.38 -17.82 15.01
CA VAL A 484 35.85 -17.71 14.98
C VAL A 484 36.36 -16.87 16.15
N LEU A 485 35.70 -15.75 16.47
CA LEU A 485 36.08 -14.91 17.61
C LEU A 485 35.95 -15.65 18.95
N PHE A 486 34.87 -16.41 19.15
CA PHE A 486 34.71 -17.22 20.36
C PHE A 486 35.68 -18.41 20.42
N ALA A 487 35.88 -19.11 19.30
CA ALA A 487 36.83 -20.22 19.22
C ALA A 487 38.27 -19.75 19.50
N LEU A 488 38.66 -18.58 18.96
CA LEU A 488 39.96 -17.97 19.24
C LEU A 488 40.09 -17.59 20.72
N THR A 489 39.02 -17.06 21.33
CA THR A 489 39.00 -16.78 22.77
C THR A 489 39.22 -18.06 23.58
N LEU A 490 38.47 -19.12 23.28
CA LEU A 490 38.58 -20.40 23.96
C LEU A 490 39.98 -21.01 23.79
N LEU A 491 40.55 -20.95 22.59
CA LEU A 491 41.90 -21.41 22.29
C LEU A 491 42.93 -20.66 23.11
N LEU A 492 42.88 -19.33 23.13
CA LEU A 492 43.79 -18.50 23.91
C LEU A 492 43.66 -18.77 25.41
N GLY A 493 42.43 -18.94 25.92
CA GLY A 493 42.18 -19.34 27.31
C GLY A 493 42.73 -20.73 27.64
N ALA A 494 42.60 -21.70 26.72
CA ALA A 494 43.16 -23.04 26.89
C ALA A 494 44.70 -23.02 26.89
N VAL A 495 45.32 -22.24 26.00
CA VAL A 495 46.78 -22.03 25.99
C VAL A 495 47.22 -21.38 27.31
N ALA A 496 46.50 -20.36 27.79
CA ALA A 496 46.76 -19.72 29.08
C ALA A 496 46.75 -20.74 30.23
N LEU A 497 45.73 -21.62 30.23
CA LEU A 497 45.58 -22.66 31.24
C LEU A 497 46.72 -23.69 31.19
N VAL A 498 47.13 -24.13 29.99
CA VAL A 498 48.24 -25.08 29.83
C VAL A 498 49.55 -24.48 30.33
N ILE A 499 49.84 -23.22 29.98
CA ILE A 499 51.02 -22.49 30.46
C ILE A 499 51.02 -22.45 31.99
N ALA A 500 49.89 -22.12 32.60
CA ALA A 500 49.74 -22.10 34.05
C ALA A 500 49.93 -23.48 34.69
N LEU A 501 49.38 -24.54 34.09
CA LEU A 501 49.52 -25.93 34.59
C LEU A 501 50.96 -26.46 34.47
N LEU A 502 51.70 -26.03 33.45
CA LEU A 502 53.11 -26.38 33.27
C LEU A 502 54.05 -25.59 34.20
N GLY A 503 53.52 -24.67 35.01
CA GLY A 503 54.32 -23.80 35.87
C GLY A 503 55.24 -22.86 35.08
N ILE A 504 54.88 -22.55 33.83
CA ILE A 504 55.65 -21.63 32.99
C ILE A 504 55.23 -20.21 33.37
N ASP A 505 56.13 -19.48 34.02
CA ASP A 505 55.92 -18.06 34.28
C ASP A 505 56.06 -17.26 32.98
N LEU A 506 54.92 -16.86 32.41
CA LEU A 506 54.93 -15.82 31.40
C LEU A 506 55.51 -14.54 32.02
N PRO A 507 56.29 -13.75 31.27
CA PRO A 507 56.68 -12.42 31.73
C PRO A 507 55.41 -11.66 32.12
N PHE A 508 55.44 -10.99 33.28
CA PHE A 508 54.28 -10.30 33.89
C PHE A 508 53.46 -9.49 32.87
N SER A 509 54.14 -8.86 31.92
CA SER A 509 53.60 -8.14 30.77
C SER A 509 52.64 -8.95 29.87
N TRP A 510 52.99 -10.19 29.52
CA TRP A 510 52.22 -11.00 28.57
C TRP A 510 50.92 -11.55 29.14
N ASN A 511 50.80 -11.71 30.46
CA ASN A 511 49.57 -12.14 31.11
C ASN A 511 48.43 -11.12 30.89
N TYR A 512 48.72 -9.82 31.03
CA TYR A 512 47.72 -8.77 30.81
C TYR A 512 47.32 -8.66 29.34
N VAL A 513 48.26 -8.83 28.41
CA VAL A 513 47.96 -8.88 26.97
C VAL A 513 46.98 -10.01 26.66
N LEU A 514 47.23 -11.19 27.23
CA LEU A 514 46.36 -12.35 27.05
C LEU A 514 44.96 -12.11 27.63
N VAL A 515 44.87 -11.58 28.86
CA VAL A 515 43.59 -11.19 29.48
C VAL A 515 42.86 -10.15 28.63
N GLY A 516 43.55 -9.10 28.18
CA GLY A 516 42.95 -8.06 27.34
C GLY A 516 42.40 -8.60 26.02
N ILE A 517 43.16 -9.44 25.30
CA ILE A 517 42.71 -10.08 24.06
C ILE A 517 41.52 -11.01 24.32
N THR A 518 41.58 -11.85 25.36
CA THR A 518 40.49 -12.77 25.72
C THR A 518 39.24 -12.06 26.24
N ALA A 519 39.32 -10.81 26.71
CA ALA A 519 38.16 -9.98 27.01
C ALA A 519 37.60 -9.26 25.75
N ALA A 520 38.47 -8.81 24.85
CA ALA A 520 38.10 -8.08 23.64
C ALA A 520 37.41 -8.96 22.58
N LEU A 521 37.92 -10.18 22.35
CA LEU A 521 37.41 -11.07 21.30
C LEU A 521 35.94 -11.50 21.52
N PRO A 522 35.50 -11.94 22.71
CA PRO A 522 34.09 -12.25 22.97
C PRO A 522 33.17 -11.06 22.84
N ALA A 523 33.64 -9.84 23.15
CA ALA A 523 32.84 -8.63 23.01
C ALA A 523 32.54 -8.33 21.53
N LEU A 524 33.55 -8.44 20.66
CA LEU A 524 33.38 -8.34 19.21
C LEU A 524 32.50 -9.48 18.66
N GLY A 525 32.66 -10.70 19.20
CA GLY A 525 31.80 -11.85 18.88
C GLY A 525 30.34 -11.57 19.22
N SER A 526 30.08 -11.07 20.44
CA SER A 526 28.76 -10.73 20.96
C SER A 526 28.10 -9.62 20.15
N ALA A 527 28.85 -8.59 19.73
CA ALA A 527 28.34 -7.55 18.84
C ALA A 527 27.93 -8.10 17.46
N THR A 528 28.71 -9.05 16.92
CA THR A 528 28.39 -9.72 15.65
C THR A 528 27.08 -10.51 15.76
N PHE A 529 26.89 -11.25 16.85
CA PHE A 529 25.63 -11.95 17.13
C PHE A 529 24.46 -11.00 17.40
N GLY A 530 24.71 -9.87 18.06
CA GLY A 530 23.71 -8.82 18.25
C GLY A 530 23.18 -8.26 16.93
N ILE A 531 24.08 -7.94 16.00
CA ILE A 531 23.71 -7.49 14.64
C ILE A 531 22.89 -8.57 13.92
N ARG A 532 23.30 -9.84 14.03
CA ARG A 532 22.60 -11.00 13.45
C ARG A 532 21.16 -11.12 14.00
N LEU A 533 20.99 -11.05 15.31
CA LEU A 533 19.70 -11.21 15.99
C LEU A 533 18.71 -10.10 15.58
N ILE A 534 19.16 -8.85 15.54
CA ILE A 534 18.30 -7.72 15.14
C ILE A 534 17.98 -7.77 13.64
N GLY A 535 18.89 -8.28 12.83
CA GLY A 535 18.72 -8.36 11.38
C GLY A 535 17.65 -9.34 10.90
N ASP A 536 17.34 -10.39 11.68
CA ASP A 536 16.45 -11.50 11.28
C ASP A 536 16.79 -12.03 9.88
N PHE A 537 18.09 -12.16 9.55
CA PHE A 537 18.52 -12.41 8.18
C PHE A 537 18.04 -13.76 7.66
N GLU A 538 18.04 -14.78 8.50
CA GLU A 538 17.47 -16.10 8.19
C GLU A 538 15.98 -16.01 7.86
N GLY A 539 15.17 -15.43 8.75
CA GLY A 539 13.74 -15.26 8.52
C GLY A 539 13.44 -14.39 7.30
N ALA A 540 14.21 -13.33 7.07
CA ALA A 540 14.08 -12.48 5.88
C ALA A 540 14.45 -13.22 4.60
N ALA A 541 15.48 -14.09 4.63
CA ALA A 541 15.86 -14.92 3.50
C ALA A 541 14.76 -15.92 3.14
N GLU A 542 14.21 -16.62 4.13
CA GLU A 542 13.18 -17.63 3.92
C GLU A 542 11.89 -17.02 3.37
N ARG A 543 11.45 -15.90 3.94
CA ARG A 543 10.29 -15.13 3.43
C ARG A 543 10.52 -14.70 1.99
N SER A 544 11.65 -14.05 1.72
CA SER A 544 11.97 -13.58 0.36
C SER A 544 12.08 -14.72 -0.65
N SER A 545 12.60 -15.90 -0.25
CA SER A 545 12.66 -17.08 -1.11
C SER A 545 11.27 -17.64 -1.41
N ARG A 546 10.38 -17.67 -0.43
CA ARG A 546 8.99 -18.13 -0.59
C ARG A 546 8.20 -17.21 -1.51
N THR A 547 8.33 -15.89 -1.31
CA THR A 547 7.72 -14.87 -2.18
C THR A 547 8.25 -15.00 -3.61
N ALA A 548 9.57 -15.16 -3.81
CA ALA A 548 10.14 -15.40 -5.14
C ALA A 548 9.58 -16.66 -5.82
N ALA A 549 9.43 -17.76 -5.09
CA ALA A 549 8.87 -19.00 -5.64
C ALA A 549 7.39 -18.82 -6.05
N HIS A 550 6.59 -18.16 -5.21
CA HIS A 550 5.18 -17.89 -5.51
C HIS A 550 5.05 -16.95 -6.73
N LEU A 551 5.79 -15.84 -6.75
CA LEU A 551 5.85 -14.92 -7.89
C LEU A 551 6.32 -15.63 -9.16
N GLY A 552 7.31 -16.54 -9.05
CA GLY A 552 7.78 -17.36 -10.16
C GLY A 552 6.68 -18.24 -10.75
N ALA A 553 5.84 -18.87 -9.91
CA ALA A 553 4.70 -19.66 -10.36
C ALA A 553 3.64 -18.80 -11.06
N ILE A 554 3.33 -17.61 -10.52
CA ILE A 554 2.41 -16.64 -11.15
C ILE A 554 2.96 -16.20 -12.51
N GLY A 555 4.26 -15.91 -12.60
CA GLY A 555 4.92 -15.52 -13.85
C GLY A 555 4.93 -16.64 -14.90
N GLN A 556 5.06 -17.90 -14.49
CA GLN A 556 4.91 -19.04 -15.41
C GLN A 556 3.46 -19.17 -15.91
N ALA A 557 2.49 -19.03 -15.01
CA ALA A 557 1.07 -19.06 -15.38
C ALA A 557 0.72 -17.93 -16.37
N LEU A 558 1.11 -16.68 -16.08
CA LEU A 558 0.90 -15.54 -16.98
C LEU A 558 1.47 -15.74 -18.38
N ARG A 559 2.59 -16.47 -18.53
CA ARG A 559 3.18 -16.77 -19.84
C ARG A 559 2.37 -17.78 -20.64
N GLY A 560 1.76 -18.78 -19.96
CA GLY A 560 0.95 -19.83 -20.58
C GLY A 560 -0.53 -19.47 -20.75
N ASP A 561 -1.03 -18.53 -19.93
CA ASP A 561 -2.42 -18.09 -19.96
C ASP A 561 -2.74 -17.30 -21.24
N ARG A 562 -3.99 -17.42 -21.70
CA ARG A 562 -4.51 -16.58 -22.78
C ARG A 562 -4.72 -15.16 -22.25
N PRO A 563 -4.60 -14.11 -23.10
CA PRO A 563 -4.90 -12.73 -22.73
C PRO A 563 -6.41 -12.52 -22.64
N ASP A 564 -7.02 -13.14 -21.63
CA ASP A 564 -8.43 -13.10 -21.28
C ASP A 564 -8.63 -12.26 -20.01
N LEU A 565 -9.66 -11.42 -19.97
CA LEU A 565 -9.86 -10.48 -18.88
C LEU A 565 -10.04 -11.18 -17.53
N ALA A 566 -10.85 -12.24 -17.46
CA ALA A 566 -11.12 -12.94 -16.20
C ALA A 566 -9.87 -13.65 -15.68
N VAL A 567 -9.10 -14.27 -16.58
CA VAL A 567 -7.84 -14.92 -16.23
C VAL A 567 -6.82 -13.91 -15.74
N LEU A 568 -6.63 -12.79 -16.45
CA LEU A 568 -5.67 -11.76 -16.07
C LEU A 568 -6.04 -11.09 -14.74
N ARG A 569 -7.33 -10.81 -14.50
CA ARG A 569 -7.84 -10.30 -13.22
C ARG A 569 -7.53 -11.26 -12.07
N SER A 570 -7.81 -12.55 -12.24
CA SER A 570 -7.46 -13.57 -11.25
C SER A 570 -5.95 -13.61 -10.96
N ARG A 571 -5.10 -13.48 -11.99
CA ARG A 571 -3.64 -13.42 -11.81
C ARG A 571 -3.16 -12.14 -11.15
N ALA A 572 -3.78 -11.00 -11.47
CA ALA A 572 -3.45 -9.73 -10.84
C ALA A 572 -3.83 -9.73 -9.35
N ASN A 573 -4.96 -10.32 -8.97
CA ASN A 573 -5.34 -10.52 -7.56
C ASN A 573 -4.38 -11.48 -6.85
N ALA A 574 -4.04 -12.62 -7.46
CA ALA A 574 -3.04 -13.53 -6.88
C ALA A 574 -1.65 -12.86 -6.70
N LEU A 575 -1.27 -11.99 -7.65
CA LEU A 575 -0.06 -11.17 -7.57
C LEU A 575 -0.16 -10.14 -6.43
N ALA A 576 -1.30 -9.48 -6.30
CA ALA A 576 -1.60 -8.54 -5.24
C ALA A 576 -1.46 -9.20 -3.86
N ASP A 577 -2.09 -10.36 -3.67
CA ASP A 577 -2.03 -11.14 -2.44
C ASP A 577 -0.60 -11.60 -2.11
N ALA A 578 0.14 -12.08 -3.11
CA ALA A 578 1.53 -12.49 -2.93
C ALA A 578 2.43 -11.32 -2.50
N MET A 579 2.14 -10.11 -2.99
CA MET A 579 2.90 -8.89 -2.69
C MET A 579 2.49 -8.24 -1.37
N LEU A 580 1.21 -8.28 -0.98
CA LEU A 580 0.68 -7.72 0.27
C LEU A 580 0.81 -8.67 1.46
N GLY A 581 0.80 -9.99 1.24
CA GLY A 581 0.90 -11.00 2.30
C GLY A 581 2.16 -10.85 3.15
N ASP A 582 3.26 -10.37 2.56
CA ASP A 582 4.49 -10.06 3.29
C ASP A 582 4.32 -8.86 4.24
N VAL A 583 3.46 -7.88 3.91
CA VAL A 583 3.25 -6.66 4.71
C VAL A 583 2.40 -6.95 5.94
N SER A 584 1.33 -7.73 5.81
CA SER A 584 0.45 -8.11 6.92
C SER A 584 1.16 -9.03 7.92
N HIS A 585 1.91 -10.03 7.45
CA HIS A 585 2.73 -10.91 8.30
C HIS A 585 3.88 -10.15 8.98
N TRP A 586 4.51 -9.20 8.28
CA TRP A 586 5.59 -8.41 8.85
C TRP A 586 5.13 -7.50 9.98
N ARG A 587 3.89 -6.99 9.94
CA ARG A 587 3.32 -6.18 11.04
C ARG A 587 3.24 -6.97 12.35
N MET A 588 2.73 -8.20 12.31
CA MET A 588 2.63 -9.06 13.50
C MET A 588 4.01 -9.48 14.02
N ALA A 589 4.95 -9.80 13.13
CA ALA A 589 6.30 -10.22 13.52
C ALA A 589 7.20 -9.09 14.04
N THR A 590 6.94 -7.83 13.65
CA THR A 590 7.75 -6.67 14.07
C THR A 590 7.23 -5.97 15.32
N GLU A 591 5.92 -6.01 15.59
CA GLU A 591 5.36 -5.43 16.82
C GLU A 591 5.92 -6.07 18.10
N THR A 592 6.39 -7.32 18.02
CA THR A 592 7.03 -8.05 19.11
C THR A 592 8.52 -7.75 19.29
N ARG A 593 9.19 -7.11 18.30
CA ARG A 593 10.65 -6.89 18.30
C ARG A 593 11.01 -5.41 18.35
N LYS A 594 10.58 -4.70 19.40
CA LYS A 594 11.07 -3.35 19.70
C LYS A 594 12.51 -3.42 20.20
N LEU A 595 13.32 -2.40 19.88
CA LEU A 595 14.63 -2.17 20.52
C LEU A 595 14.41 -1.86 22.02
N VAL A 596 14.19 -2.90 22.82
CA VAL A 596 14.29 -2.81 24.27
C VAL A 596 15.77 -2.61 24.58
N ALA A 597 16.06 -1.60 25.38
CA ALA A 597 17.44 -1.39 25.84
C ALA A 597 17.78 -2.60 26.72
N PRO A 598 19.00 -3.14 26.69
CA PRO A 598 19.47 -3.83 27.87
C PRO A 598 19.41 -2.79 29.00
N VAL A 599 18.51 -3.01 29.96
CA VAL A 599 18.51 -2.27 31.22
C VAL A 599 19.75 -2.68 31.99
#